data_AF-A0A8X7TC14-F1
#
_entry.id   AF-A0A8X7TC14-F1
#
_cell.length_a   1.000
_cell.length_b   1.000
_cell.length_c   1.000
_cell.angle_alpha   90.00
_cell.angle_beta   90.00
_cell.angle_gamma   90.00
#
_symmetry.space_group_name_H-M   'P 1'
#
loop_
_entity.id
_entity.type
_entity.pdbx_description
1 polymer ?
#
loop_
_entity_poly.entity_id
_entity_poly.type
_entity_poly.pdbx_seq_one_letter_code
_entity_poly.pdbx_strand_id
1 'polypeptide(L)'
;MSKIPKRFQIYFKYAVGFKCKIIPPPKTPSELHFITESFRNLATVDILKTTPLNSEALVDNKVFQVDILFSPIRKKSVFSPLSIDDEEAEQIFDSHPRNVVIRDKLKEKLSNLISIPRYLYVENDEMFSGNQRSIQFVHELSSNGRDLLGKYDLSLGTIENPFISLTKFDPSLNEKSDKFRLRRAIRNDVQHFHKLQDIEIYTNHTHILHKLETNTF
;
A
#
# COMPACT_ATOMS: atom_id res chain seq x y z
N MET A 1 -25.54 7.48 -15.61
CA MET A 1 -24.52 7.05 -16.60
C MET A 1 -23.19 7.63 -16.17
N SER A 2 -22.11 6.84 -16.19
CA SER A 2 -20.76 7.30 -15.82
C SER A 2 -20.29 8.41 -16.77
N LYS A 3 -19.72 9.48 -16.21
CA LYS A 3 -19.11 10.60 -16.96
C LYS A 3 -17.72 10.26 -17.48
N ILE A 4 -17.11 9.17 -17.00
CA ILE A 4 -15.79 8.71 -17.44
C ILE A 4 -15.89 8.10 -18.84
N PRO A 5 -15.03 8.47 -19.81
CA PRO A 5 -15.04 7.85 -21.13
C PRO A 5 -14.90 6.32 -21.08
N LYS A 6 -15.61 5.59 -21.96
CA LYS A 6 -15.63 4.11 -21.98
C LYS A 6 -14.25 3.46 -21.95
N ARG A 7 -13.27 4.03 -22.66
CA ARG A 7 -11.88 3.55 -22.66
C ARG A 7 -11.26 3.51 -21.26
N PHE A 8 -11.53 4.52 -20.43
CA PHE A 8 -11.04 4.57 -19.05
C PHE A 8 -11.85 3.66 -18.12
N GLN A 9 -13.15 3.47 -18.39
CA GLN A 9 -13.93 2.46 -17.67
C GLN A 9 -13.33 1.06 -17.89
N ILE A 10 -13.00 0.70 -19.13
CA ILE A 10 -12.33 -0.57 -19.44
C ILE A 10 -10.95 -0.64 -18.78
N TYR A 11 -10.17 0.44 -18.86
CA TYR A 11 -8.85 0.55 -18.27
C TYR A 11 -8.83 0.21 -16.77
N PHE A 12 -9.76 0.76 -16.01
CA PHE A 12 -9.84 0.57 -14.55
C PHE A 12 -10.67 -0.65 -14.11
N LYS A 13 -11.02 -1.56 -15.03
CA LYS A 13 -11.85 -2.74 -14.73
C LYS A 13 -11.32 -3.60 -13.58
N TYR A 14 -10.00 -3.71 -13.50
CA TYR A 14 -9.30 -4.51 -12.50
C TYR A 14 -8.37 -3.68 -11.60
N ALA A 15 -8.61 -2.37 -11.55
CA ALA A 15 -7.85 -1.50 -10.67
C ALA A 15 -8.10 -1.85 -9.20
N VAL A 16 -7.13 -1.52 -8.36
CA VAL A 16 -7.22 -1.71 -6.90
C VAL A 16 -7.05 -0.34 -6.26
N GLY A 17 -8.13 0.18 -5.69
CA GLY A 17 -8.07 1.34 -4.81
C GLY A 17 -7.53 0.92 -3.45
N PHE A 18 -6.58 1.66 -2.92
CA PHE A 18 -5.96 1.42 -1.62
C PHE A 18 -5.89 2.72 -0.84
N LYS A 19 -6.18 2.63 0.45
CA LYS A 19 -6.10 3.75 1.37
C LYS A 19 -5.55 3.27 2.70
N CYS A 20 -4.64 4.03 3.30
CA CYS A 20 -4.18 3.77 4.66
C CYS A 20 -3.70 5.04 5.37
N LYS A 21 -3.60 4.97 6.69
CA LYS A 21 -2.88 5.94 7.52
C LYS A 21 -1.48 5.43 7.83
N ILE A 22 -0.50 6.32 7.81
CA ILE A 22 0.88 6.04 8.21
C ILE A 22 1.21 6.78 9.50
N ILE A 23 1.69 6.05 10.50
CA ILE A 23 1.97 6.59 11.84
C ILE A 23 3.35 6.09 12.33
N PRO A 24 4.28 6.98 12.74
CA PRO A 24 4.17 8.44 12.67
C PRO A 24 4.16 8.92 11.21
N PRO A 25 3.69 10.15 10.94
CA PRO A 25 3.87 10.78 9.64
C PRO A 25 5.32 10.86 9.19
N PRO A 26 5.59 10.82 7.88
CA PRO A 26 6.89 11.21 7.34
C PRO A 26 7.18 12.67 7.70
N LYS A 27 8.45 12.96 8.00
CA LYS A 27 8.92 14.29 8.41
C LYS A 27 9.63 15.04 7.30
N THR A 28 10.16 14.33 6.31
CA THR A 28 10.97 14.92 5.23
C THR A 28 10.46 14.52 3.85
N PRO A 29 10.76 15.32 2.82
CA PRO A 29 10.47 14.94 1.43
C PRO A 29 11.15 13.62 1.02
N SER A 30 12.36 13.35 1.50
CA SER A 30 13.08 12.09 1.21
C SER A 30 12.37 10.88 1.83
N GLU A 31 11.87 11.00 3.06
CA GLU A 31 11.09 9.95 3.72
C GLU A 31 9.76 9.71 2.98
N LEU A 32 9.09 10.78 2.55
CA LEU A 32 7.92 10.68 1.70
C LEU A 32 8.26 9.98 0.37
N HIS A 33 9.34 10.38 -0.29
CA HIS A 33 9.78 9.79 -1.55
C HIS A 33 10.01 8.29 -1.39
N PHE A 34 10.76 7.86 -0.38
CA PHE A 34 10.98 6.45 -0.04
C PHE A 34 9.68 5.68 0.13
N ILE A 35 8.70 6.22 0.87
CA ILE A 35 7.38 5.60 1.03
C ILE A 35 6.67 5.48 -0.32
N THR A 36 6.69 6.53 -1.14
CA THR A 36 6.01 6.51 -2.45
C THR A 36 6.63 5.52 -3.43
N GLU A 37 7.96 5.43 -3.49
CA GLU A 37 8.65 4.44 -4.32
C GLU A 37 8.38 3.02 -3.83
N SER A 38 8.35 2.83 -2.51
CA SER A 38 8.00 1.54 -1.92
C SER A 38 6.62 1.06 -2.38
N PHE A 39 5.63 1.95 -2.43
CA PHE A 39 4.31 1.59 -2.98
C PHE A 39 4.34 1.34 -4.49
N ARG A 40 5.13 2.09 -5.26
CA ARG A 40 5.31 1.86 -6.71
C ARG A 40 5.94 0.50 -7.00
N ASN A 41 6.74 -0.05 -6.09
CA ASN A 41 7.29 -1.42 -6.21
C ASN A 41 6.24 -2.52 -6.04
N LEU A 42 5.04 -2.22 -5.50
CA LEU A 42 4.00 -3.23 -5.31
C LEU A 42 3.25 -3.55 -6.61
N ALA A 43 2.99 -2.54 -7.42
CA ALA A 43 2.31 -2.60 -8.71
C ALA A 43 2.36 -1.22 -9.38
N THR A 44 2.02 -1.15 -10.67
CA THR A 44 1.84 0.12 -11.37
C THR A 44 0.80 1.02 -10.67
N VAL A 45 1.18 2.27 -10.45
CA VAL A 45 0.39 3.31 -9.78
C VAL A 45 -0.08 4.33 -10.80
N ASP A 46 -1.40 4.56 -10.88
CA ASP A 46 -1.98 5.62 -11.71
C ASP A 46 -2.23 6.90 -10.94
N ILE A 47 -2.70 6.76 -9.70
CA ILE A 47 -2.98 7.89 -8.81
C ILE A 47 -2.30 7.59 -7.49
N LEU A 48 -1.55 8.56 -6.99
CA LEU A 48 -1.02 8.55 -5.64
C LEU A 48 -1.24 9.94 -5.06
N LYS A 49 -2.02 10.01 -4.00
CA LYS A 49 -2.27 11.22 -3.23
C LYS A 49 -1.86 10.97 -1.80
N THR A 50 -1.23 11.98 -1.21
CA THR A 50 -0.86 11.96 0.19
C THR A 50 -1.28 13.23 0.87
N THR A 51 -1.49 13.18 2.18
CA THR A 51 -1.59 14.41 2.99
C THR A 51 -0.34 15.27 2.75
N PRO A 52 -0.46 16.56 2.40
CA PRO A 52 0.70 17.42 2.24
C PRO A 52 1.47 17.57 3.55
N LEU A 53 2.81 17.48 3.50
CA LEU A 53 3.67 17.53 4.69
C LEU A 53 3.51 18.82 5.51
N ASN A 54 3.11 19.92 4.86
CA ASN A 54 2.94 21.24 5.50
C ASN A 54 1.47 21.59 5.77
N SER A 55 0.54 20.63 5.65
CA SER A 55 -0.89 20.91 5.87
C SER A 55 -1.24 21.02 7.35
N GLU A 56 -2.15 21.92 7.70
CA GLU A 56 -2.70 22.07 9.07
C GLU A 56 -3.25 20.75 9.60
N ALA A 57 -3.93 19.96 8.74
CA ALA A 57 -4.45 18.65 9.10
C ALA A 57 -3.37 17.69 9.61
N LEU A 58 -2.13 17.77 9.08
CA LEU A 58 -1.02 16.96 9.56
C LEU A 58 -0.44 17.50 10.87
N VAL A 59 -0.37 18.82 11.01
CA VAL A 59 0.14 19.50 12.22
C VAL A 59 -0.76 19.21 13.42
N ASP A 60 -2.08 19.34 13.25
CA ASP A 60 -3.04 19.26 14.35
C ASP A 60 -3.44 17.82 14.67
N ASN A 61 -3.73 17.02 13.64
CA ASN A 61 -4.26 15.68 13.84
C ASN A 61 -3.20 14.57 13.77
N LYS A 62 -1.97 14.89 13.31
CA LYS A 62 -0.90 13.91 13.05
C LYS A 62 -1.34 12.74 12.16
N VAL A 63 -2.36 12.97 11.32
CA VAL A 63 -2.89 11.97 10.40
C VAL A 63 -2.24 12.18 9.03
N PHE A 64 -1.33 11.28 8.69
CA PHE A 64 -0.83 11.17 7.32
C PHE A 64 -1.57 10.06 6.59
N GLN A 65 -2.31 10.44 5.55
CA GLN A 65 -3.07 9.51 4.72
C GLN A 65 -2.39 9.31 3.38
N VAL A 66 -2.47 8.09 2.87
CA VAL A 66 -2.03 7.71 1.53
C VAL A 66 -3.20 7.07 0.81
N ASP A 67 -3.56 7.61 -0.34
CA ASP A 67 -4.60 7.10 -1.22
C ASP A 67 -3.98 6.77 -2.58
N ILE A 68 -4.16 5.52 -3.03
CA ILE A 68 -3.51 4.99 -4.23
C ILE A 68 -4.54 4.30 -5.11
N LEU A 69 -4.45 4.50 -6.42
CA LEU A 69 -5.10 3.67 -7.42
C LEU A 69 -4.03 2.88 -8.17
N PHE A 70 -4.03 1.57 -7.96
CA PHE A 70 -3.15 0.64 -8.67
C PHE A 70 -3.81 0.10 -9.93
N SER A 71 -3.01 -0.11 -10.97
CA SER A 71 -3.34 -0.83 -12.21
C SER A 71 -2.48 -2.08 -12.35
N PRO A 72 -2.75 -3.16 -11.58
CA PRO A 72 -1.81 -4.26 -11.39
C PRO A 72 -1.52 -5.11 -12.62
N ILE A 73 -2.33 -5.01 -13.68
CA ILE A 73 -2.17 -5.80 -14.91
C ILE A 73 -1.20 -5.11 -15.87
N ARG A 74 -0.96 -3.83 -15.69
CA ARG A 74 -0.16 -3.03 -16.60
C ARG A 74 1.27 -2.96 -16.11
N LYS A 75 2.17 -2.72 -17.05
CA LYS A 75 3.57 -2.40 -16.74
C LYS A 75 3.74 -0.89 -16.47
N LYS A 76 2.99 -0.05 -17.19
CA LYS A 76 3.06 1.42 -17.11
C LYS A 76 1.67 2.05 -16.94
N SER A 77 1.66 3.19 -16.26
CA SER A 77 0.46 4.03 -16.14
C SER A 77 0.20 4.76 -17.47
N VAL A 78 -1.07 4.88 -17.87
CA VAL A 78 -1.46 5.71 -19.03
C VAL A 78 -1.41 7.21 -18.75
N PHE A 79 -1.21 7.59 -17.49
CA PHE A 79 -0.99 8.97 -17.07
C PHE A 79 0.49 9.29 -16.91
N SER A 80 1.39 8.34 -17.22
CA SER A 80 2.82 8.58 -17.21
C SER A 80 3.21 9.47 -18.41
N PRO A 81 4.03 10.53 -18.24
CA PRO A 81 4.28 11.50 -19.30
C PRO A 81 5.09 11.02 -20.52
N LEU A 82 5.58 9.77 -20.58
CA LEU A 82 6.53 9.34 -21.63
C LEU A 82 6.28 7.90 -22.09
N SER A 83 6.29 7.72 -23.42
CA SER A 83 6.19 6.47 -24.22
C SER A 83 4.82 5.76 -24.20
N ILE A 84 3.88 6.27 -25.01
CA ILE A 84 2.88 5.39 -25.64
C ILE A 84 3.61 4.80 -26.85
N ASP A 85 4.25 3.65 -26.67
CA ASP A 85 4.54 2.79 -27.82
C ASP A 85 3.21 2.14 -28.21
N ASP A 86 2.79 2.32 -29.46
CA ASP A 86 1.47 1.91 -29.96
C ASP A 86 1.21 0.39 -29.80
N GLU A 87 2.25 -0.43 -29.63
CA GLU A 87 2.15 -1.87 -29.33
C GLU A 87 1.61 -2.19 -27.91
N GLU A 88 1.80 -1.32 -26.91
CA GLU A 88 1.25 -1.54 -25.55
C GLU A 88 -0.26 -1.22 -25.45
N ALA A 89 -0.81 -0.50 -26.44
CA ALA A 89 -2.22 -0.16 -26.50
C ALA A 89 -3.13 -1.37 -26.79
N GLU A 90 -2.60 -2.43 -27.42
CA GLU A 90 -3.40 -3.62 -27.77
C GLU A 90 -3.70 -4.54 -26.58
N GLN A 91 -2.94 -4.45 -25.47
CA GLN A 91 -3.21 -5.26 -24.26
C GLN A 91 -4.35 -4.73 -23.38
N ILE A 92 -5.01 -3.64 -23.79
CA ILE A 92 -6.03 -2.94 -22.99
C ILE A 92 -7.33 -3.75 -22.82
N PHE A 93 -7.58 -4.76 -23.66
CA PHE A 93 -8.93 -5.34 -23.81
C PHE A 93 -9.15 -6.73 -23.21
N ASP A 94 -8.13 -7.37 -22.65
CA ASP A 94 -8.32 -8.78 -22.30
C ASP A 94 -9.07 -8.95 -20.97
N SER A 95 -10.31 -9.45 -21.05
CA SER A 95 -11.06 -9.96 -19.90
C SER A 95 -10.54 -11.32 -19.43
N HIS A 96 -9.23 -11.54 -19.50
CA HIS A 96 -8.61 -12.80 -19.16
C HIS A 96 -8.81 -13.12 -17.67
N PRO A 97 -9.18 -14.37 -17.30
CA PRO A 97 -9.21 -14.80 -15.90
C PRO A 97 -7.93 -14.51 -15.09
N ARG A 98 -6.76 -14.42 -15.74
CA ARG A 98 -5.49 -14.06 -15.11
C ARG A 98 -5.50 -12.67 -14.49
N ASN A 99 -6.26 -11.74 -15.06
CA ASN A 99 -6.35 -10.36 -14.59
C ASN A 99 -7.07 -10.25 -13.24
N VAL A 100 -8.07 -11.10 -13.01
CA VAL A 100 -8.72 -11.27 -11.71
C VAL A 100 -7.73 -11.80 -10.68
N VAL A 101 -6.95 -12.81 -11.04
CA VAL A 101 -5.93 -13.41 -10.14
C VAL A 101 -4.86 -12.39 -9.76
N ILE A 102 -4.34 -11.61 -10.71
CA ILE A 102 -3.33 -10.56 -10.43
C ILE A 102 -3.90 -9.50 -9.50
N ARG A 103 -5.13 -9.02 -9.75
CA ARG A 103 -5.83 -8.07 -8.87
C ARG A 103 -5.99 -8.63 -7.45
N ASP A 104 -6.43 -9.87 -7.33
CA ASP A 104 -6.72 -10.49 -6.03
C ASP A 104 -5.43 -10.77 -5.24
N LYS A 105 -4.34 -11.13 -5.92
CA LYS A 105 -3.00 -11.22 -5.30
C LYS A 105 -2.53 -9.86 -4.76
N LEU A 106 -2.71 -8.78 -5.53
CA LEU A 106 -2.36 -7.44 -5.02
C LEU A 106 -3.23 -7.06 -3.83
N LYS A 107 -4.55 -7.29 -3.90
CA LYS A 107 -5.48 -7.04 -2.78
C LYS A 107 -5.03 -7.79 -1.52
N GLU A 108 -4.67 -9.06 -1.64
CA GLU A 108 -4.17 -9.85 -0.52
C GLU A 108 -2.87 -9.27 0.04
N LYS A 109 -1.89 -8.97 -0.83
CA LYS A 109 -0.61 -8.34 -0.44
C LYS A 109 -0.83 -7.04 0.32
N LEU A 110 -1.67 -6.15 -0.20
CA LEU A 110 -2.03 -4.88 0.42
C LEU A 110 -2.74 -5.07 1.76
N SER A 111 -3.60 -6.08 1.88
CA SER A 111 -4.29 -6.39 3.13
C SER A 111 -3.34 -6.90 4.22
N ASN A 112 -2.20 -7.46 3.84
CA ASN A 112 -1.23 -8.01 4.79
C ASN A 112 -0.20 -7.00 5.27
N LEU A 113 -0.14 -5.78 4.71
CA LEU A 113 0.82 -4.76 5.13
C LEU A 113 0.62 -4.37 6.61
N ILE A 114 1.74 -4.24 7.32
CA ILE A 114 1.80 -3.86 8.75
C ILE A 114 2.64 -2.61 8.95
N SER A 115 3.84 -2.58 8.36
CA SER A 115 4.82 -1.54 8.65
C SER A 115 5.75 -1.32 7.46
N ILE A 116 6.49 -0.22 7.48
CA ILE A 116 7.64 0.05 6.62
C ILE A 116 8.73 0.72 7.47
N PRO A 117 10.02 0.40 7.30
CA PRO A 117 11.10 1.14 7.95
C PRO A 117 11.01 2.63 7.64
N ARG A 118 11.44 3.46 8.59
CA ARG A 118 11.60 4.89 8.36
C ARG A 118 12.85 5.11 7.53
N TYR A 119 12.78 6.06 6.61
CA TYR A 119 13.93 6.37 5.75
C TYR A 119 15.17 6.74 6.58
N LEU A 120 15.00 7.53 7.65
CA LEU A 120 16.07 7.92 8.57
C LEU A 120 16.77 6.73 9.25
N TYR A 121 16.10 5.57 9.37
CA TYR A 121 16.71 4.37 9.95
C TYR A 121 17.59 3.63 8.94
N VAL A 122 17.33 3.81 7.64
CA VAL A 122 17.95 3.01 6.58
C VAL A 122 18.83 3.82 5.61
N GLU A 123 18.73 5.15 5.62
CA GLU A 123 19.38 6.04 4.64
C GLU A 123 20.90 5.91 4.59
N ASN A 124 21.54 5.61 5.72
CA ASN A 124 23.00 5.43 5.83
C ASN A 124 23.40 3.98 6.11
N ASP A 125 22.46 3.03 5.95
CA ASP A 125 22.74 1.60 6.08
C ASP A 125 23.17 1.05 4.71
N GLU A 126 24.47 1.04 4.46
CA GLU A 126 25.06 0.53 3.22
C GLU A 126 24.74 -0.95 3.00
N MET A 127 24.58 -1.74 4.07
CA MET A 127 24.24 -3.16 3.97
C MET A 127 22.78 -3.33 3.55
N PHE A 128 21.88 -2.47 4.03
CA PHE A 128 20.49 -2.46 3.56
C PHE A 128 20.39 -2.01 2.10
N SER A 129 21.09 -0.93 1.76
CA SER A 129 21.13 -0.37 0.40
C SER A 129 21.76 -1.34 -0.61
N GLY A 130 22.75 -2.13 -0.18
CA GLY A 130 23.38 -3.21 -0.94
C GLY A 130 22.60 -4.53 -0.97
N ASN A 131 21.39 -4.59 -0.40
CA ASN A 131 20.57 -5.79 -0.27
C ASN A 131 21.23 -6.95 0.51
N GLN A 132 22.19 -6.63 1.37
CA GLN A 132 22.93 -7.58 2.20
C GLN A 132 22.32 -7.74 3.61
N ARG A 133 21.46 -6.79 4.01
CA ARG A 133 20.76 -6.81 5.29
C ARG A 133 19.25 -6.75 5.09
N SER A 134 18.56 -7.61 5.84
CA SER A 134 17.11 -7.54 6.03
C SER A 134 16.79 -6.94 7.40
N ILE A 135 15.70 -6.18 7.47
CA ILE A 135 15.25 -5.49 8.68
C ILE A 135 14.12 -6.27 9.31
N GLN A 136 14.32 -6.67 10.56
CA GLN A 136 13.28 -7.28 11.37
C GLN A 136 12.43 -6.20 12.05
N PHE A 137 11.11 -6.34 11.95
CA PHE A 137 10.18 -5.53 12.72
C PHE A 137 9.95 -6.16 14.09
N VAL A 138 10.67 -5.65 15.09
CA VAL A 138 10.47 -6.04 16.49
C VAL A 138 9.39 -5.15 17.08
N HIS A 139 8.37 -5.77 17.69
CA HIS A 139 7.24 -5.05 18.25
C HIS A 139 6.66 -5.76 19.46
N GLU A 140 5.90 -5.00 20.24
CA GLU A 140 5.08 -5.53 21.33
C GLU A 140 3.60 -5.43 20.97
N LEU A 141 2.76 -6.22 21.65
CA LEU A 141 1.30 -6.10 21.57
C LEU A 141 0.76 -5.41 22.81
N SER A 142 -0.17 -4.48 22.60
CA SER A 142 -0.98 -3.93 23.69
C SER A 142 -1.88 -5.00 24.30
N SER A 143 -2.45 -4.69 25.48
CA SER A 143 -3.38 -5.58 26.19
C SER A 143 -4.50 -6.14 25.30
N ASN A 144 -4.98 -5.33 24.34
CA ASN A 144 -6.12 -5.66 23.48
C ASN A 144 -5.81 -6.69 22.37
N GLY A 145 -4.55 -7.08 22.22
CA GLY A 145 -4.12 -8.10 21.26
C GLY A 145 -3.12 -9.11 21.83
N ARG A 146 -2.94 -9.18 23.16
CA ARG A 146 -2.02 -10.16 23.78
C ARG A 146 -2.36 -11.61 23.40
N ASP A 147 -3.65 -11.89 23.21
CA ASP A 147 -4.19 -13.18 22.76
C ASP A 147 -3.75 -13.60 21.35
N LEU A 148 -3.20 -12.65 20.57
CA LEU A 148 -2.70 -12.87 19.20
C LEU A 148 -1.19 -13.16 19.17
N LEU A 149 -0.48 -13.03 20.30
CA LEU A 149 0.96 -13.30 20.37
C LEU A 149 1.24 -14.76 19.98
N GLY A 150 2.19 -14.97 19.06
CA GLY A 150 2.53 -16.29 18.54
C GLY A 150 1.54 -16.88 17.52
N LYS A 151 0.49 -16.13 17.15
CA LYS A 151 -0.53 -16.56 16.17
C LYS A 151 -0.35 -15.95 14.77
N TYR A 152 0.77 -15.31 14.53
CA TYR A 152 1.09 -14.70 13.23
C TYR A 152 2.61 -14.64 13.04
N ASP A 153 3.01 -14.60 11.77
CA ASP A 153 4.39 -14.35 11.36
C ASP A 153 4.45 -13.08 10.50
N LEU A 154 5.58 -12.39 10.57
CA LEU A 154 5.86 -11.19 9.78
C LEU A 154 7.05 -11.40 8.86
N SER A 155 7.00 -10.80 7.67
CA SER A 155 8.13 -10.74 6.75
C SER A 155 9.24 -9.83 7.29
N LEU A 156 10.44 -10.01 6.75
CA LEU A 156 11.51 -9.03 6.89
C LEU A 156 11.39 -7.96 5.81
N GLY A 157 11.86 -6.76 6.11
CA GLY A 157 11.95 -5.66 5.15
C GLY A 157 13.29 -5.69 4.44
N THR A 158 13.29 -5.51 3.12
CA THR A 158 14.49 -5.41 2.27
C THR A 158 14.41 -4.13 1.44
N ILE A 159 15.49 -3.76 0.74
CA ILE A 159 15.44 -2.58 -0.14
C ILE A 159 14.42 -2.76 -1.29
N GLU A 160 14.30 -3.98 -1.82
CA GLU A 160 13.34 -4.30 -2.90
C GLU A 160 11.90 -4.38 -2.38
N ASN A 161 11.71 -4.96 -1.20
CA ASN A 161 10.42 -5.11 -0.53
C ASN A 161 10.51 -4.55 0.90
N PRO A 162 10.45 -3.23 1.07
CA PRO A 162 10.65 -2.59 2.38
C PRO A 162 9.46 -2.78 3.31
N PHE A 163 8.29 -3.14 2.78
CA PHE A 163 7.13 -3.42 3.61
C PHE A 163 7.27 -4.69 4.44
N ILE A 164 6.91 -4.56 5.71
CA ILE A 164 6.67 -5.64 6.65
C ILE A 164 5.21 -6.07 6.49
N SER A 165 5.00 -7.35 6.22
CA SER A 165 3.68 -7.92 5.94
C SER A 165 3.44 -9.17 6.76
N LEU A 166 2.17 -9.47 7.03
CA LEU A 166 1.76 -10.77 7.56
C LEU A 166 2.03 -11.86 6.52
N THR A 167 2.82 -12.87 6.90
CA THR A 167 3.13 -14.04 6.07
C THR A 167 2.36 -15.28 6.50
N LYS A 168 1.99 -15.33 7.79
CA LYS A 168 1.16 -16.38 8.37
C LYS A 168 0.20 -15.76 9.36
N PHE A 169 -1.00 -16.33 9.43
CA PHE A 169 -2.01 -16.01 10.44
C PHE A 169 -2.70 -17.31 10.85
N ASP A 170 -2.91 -17.50 12.15
CA ASP A 170 -3.53 -18.70 12.70
C ASP A 170 -4.93 -18.93 12.07
N PRO A 171 -5.18 -20.10 11.45
CA PRO A 171 -6.46 -20.41 10.79
C PRO A 171 -7.67 -20.41 11.73
N SER A 172 -7.47 -20.53 13.04
CA SER A 172 -8.55 -20.48 14.03
C SER A 172 -9.08 -19.06 14.27
N LEU A 173 -8.37 -18.03 13.81
CA LEU A 173 -8.73 -16.64 13.98
C LEU A 173 -9.59 -16.13 12.82
N ASN A 174 -10.45 -15.15 13.11
CA ASN A 174 -11.17 -14.45 12.06
C ASN A 174 -10.21 -13.49 11.37
N GLU A 175 -9.76 -13.89 10.18
CA GLU A 175 -8.74 -13.18 9.42
C GLU A 175 -9.03 -11.68 9.28
N LYS A 176 -10.29 -11.28 9.03
CA LYS A 176 -10.62 -9.87 8.82
C LYS A 176 -10.60 -9.07 10.12
N SER A 177 -11.30 -9.53 11.16
CA SER A 177 -11.40 -8.79 12.42
C SER A 177 -10.12 -8.86 13.23
N ASP A 178 -9.44 -10.01 13.25
CA ASP A 178 -8.24 -10.19 14.05
C ASP A 178 -7.01 -9.58 13.37
N LYS A 179 -6.91 -9.52 12.04
CA LYS A 179 -5.87 -8.69 11.38
C LYS A 179 -6.06 -7.21 11.71
N PHE A 180 -7.31 -6.73 11.74
CA PHE A 180 -7.60 -5.35 12.16
C PHE A 180 -7.22 -5.11 13.62
N ARG A 181 -7.60 -6.01 14.54
CA ARG A 181 -7.21 -5.95 15.95
C ARG A 181 -5.69 -6.00 16.10
N LEU A 182 -5.00 -6.89 15.40
CA LEU A 182 -3.55 -6.99 15.40
C LEU A 182 -2.89 -5.68 14.98
N ARG A 183 -3.28 -5.12 13.83
CA ARG A 183 -2.78 -3.82 13.36
C ARG A 183 -3.04 -2.71 14.37
N ARG A 184 -4.10 -2.76 15.17
CA ARG A 184 -4.30 -1.76 16.24
C ARG A 184 -3.45 -2.06 17.47
N ALA A 185 -3.29 -3.34 17.83
CA ALA A 185 -2.58 -3.76 19.04
C ALA A 185 -1.06 -3.62 18.96
N ILE A 186 -0.46 -3.74 17.77
CA ILE A 186 0.99 -3.58 17.57
C ILE A 186 1.46 -2.22 18.09
N ARG A 187 2.41 -2.21 19.01
CA ARG A 187 3.17 -1.03 19.42
C ARG A 187 4.47 -1.05 18.63
N ASN A 188 4.59 -0.15 17.65
CA ASN A 188 5.80 -0.03 16.84
C ASN A 188 6.83 0.85 17.53
N ASP A 189 8.10 0.57 17.26
CA ASP A 189 9.15 1.54 17.48
C ASP A 189 9.02 2.68 16.46
N VAL A 190 8.48 3.81 16.92
CA VAL A 190 8.21 5.00 16.09
C VAL A 190 9.48 5.70 15.61
N GLN A 191 10.65 5.39 16.20
CA GLN A 191 11.92 5.92 15.74
C GLN A 191 12.38 5.18 14.47
N HIS A 192 12.13 3.88 14.39
CA HIS A 192 12.63 3.04 13.31
C HIS A 192 11.59 2.65 12.26
N PHE A 193 10.29 2.66 12.60
CA PHE A 193 9.24 2.20 11.69
C PHE A 193 8.02 3.11 11.63
N HIS A 194 7.50 3.22 10.41
CA HIS A 194 6.16 3.66 10.12
C HIS A 194 5.19 2.48 10.17
N LYS A 195 4.12 2.62 10.93
CA LYS A 195 3.03 1.64 11.01
C LYS A 195 1.90 2.03 10.06
N LEU A 196 1.35 1.04 9.34
CA LEU A 196 0.18 1.22 8.49
C LEU A 196 -1.09 0.86 9.29
N GLN A 197 -2.06 1.77 9.29
CA GLN A 197 -3.34 1.62 9.97
C GLN A 197 -4.51 1.97 9.05
N ASP A 198 -5.71 1.60 9.47
CA ASP A 198 -6.97 1.92 8.77
C ASP A 198 -6.92 1.60 7.27
N ILE A 199 -6.39 0.41 6.95
CA ILE A 199 -6.27 -0.06 5.56
C ILE A 199 -7.67 -0.30 4.99
N GLU A 200 -8.00 0.39 3.90
CA GLU A 200 -9.19 0.20 3.10
C GLU A 200 -8.79 -0.19 1.67
N ILE A 201 -9.45 -1.20 1.12
CA ILE A 201 -9.17 -1.72 -0.22
C ILE A 201 -10.47 -1.81 -1.01
N TYR A 202 -10.48 -1.21 -2.20
CA TYR A 202 -11.61 -1.17 -3.10
C TYR A 202 -11.26 -1.90 -4.40
N THR A 203 -12.07 -2.89 -4.76
CA THR A 203 -11.94 -3.65 -6.02
C THR A 203 -13.24 -3.67 -6.83
N ASN A 204 -14.33 -3.12 -6.27
CA ASN A 204 -15.58 -2.96 -6.98
C ASN A 204 -15.41 -1.87 -8.04
N HIS A 205 -15.57 -2.28 -9.30
CA HIS A 205 -15.34 -1.41 -10.45
C HIS A 205 -16.22 -0.15 -10.43
N THR A 206 -17.52 -0.29 -10.15
CA THR A 206 -18.46 0.83 -10.07
C THR A 206 -18.07 1.83 -8.96
N HIS A 207 -17.62 1.32 -7.81
CA HIS A 207 -17.15 2.18 -6.72
C HIS A 207 -15.87 2.95 -7.09
N ILE A 208 -14.93 2.31 -7.78
CA ILE A 208 -13.71 2.96 -8.29
C ILE A 208 -14.07 4.06 -9.29
N LEU A 209 -14.95 3.78 -10.25
CA LEU A 209 -15.40 4.79 -11.21
C LEU A 209 -16.06 5.97 -10.53
N HIS A 210 -16.93 5.73 -9.54
CA HIS A 210 -17.54 6.81 -8.78
C HIS A 210 -16.49 7.68 -8.07
N LYS A 211 -15.52 7.08 -7.37
CA LYS A 211 -14.44 7.83 -6.70
C LYS A 211 -13.59 8.65 -7.68
N LEU A 212 -13.36 8.14 -8.89
CA LEU A 212 -12.68 8.88 -9.97
C LEU A 212 -13.52 10.08 -10.43
N GLU A 213 -14.84 9.91 -10.62
CA GLU A 213 -15.75 10.98 -11.03
C GLU A 213 -15.86 12.10 -10.01
N THR A 214 -15.91 11.76 -8.72
CA THR A 214 -16.02 12.73 -7.63
C THR A 214 -14.68 13.27 -7.15
N ASN A 215 -13.56 12.79 -7.71
CA ASN A 215 -12.20 13.09 -7.28
C ASN A 215 -11.97 12.82 -5.77
N THR A 216 -12.60 11.76 -5.24
CA THR A 216 -12.54 11.35 -3.82
C THR A 216 -11.68 10.09 -3.61
N PHE A 217 -10.71 9.89 -4.51
CA PHE A 217 -9.49 9.18 -4.14
C PHE A 217 -8.68 10.08 -3.25
#